data_AF-A0A9D1GLZ0-F1
#
_entry.id   AF-A0A9D1GLZ0-F1
#
_cell.length_a   1.000
_cell.length_b   1.000
_cell.length_c   1.000
_cell.angle_alpha   90.00
_cell.angle_beta   90.00
_cell.angle_gamma   90.00
#
_symmetry.space_group_name_H-M   'P 1'
#
loop_
_entity.id
_entity.type
_entity.pdbx_description
1 polymer ?
#
loop_
_entity_poly.entity_id
_entity_poly.type
_entity_poly.pdbx_seq_one_letter_code
_entity_poly.pdbx_strand_id
1 'polypeptide(L)' 'MAIEFKYFGDVWNFFKKYYFVSLDAAYWDAVVAEAREIVRQYEDQPLCTALIKAILDELDRKGQALKEAKR' A
#
# COMPACT_ATOMS: atom_id res chain seq x y z
N MET A 1 -0.45 20.92 13.21
CA MET A 1 -0.53 19.45 13.21
C MET A 1 0.60 18.96 12.33
N ALA A 2 1.44 18.03 12.80
CA ALA A 2 2.58 17.55 12.03
C ALA A 2 2.08 16.79 10.77
N ILE A 3 2.72 16.99 9.62
CA ILE A 3 2.30 16.37 8.34
C ILE A 3 2.36 14.84 8.43
N GLU A 4 3.22 14.34 9.30
CA GLU A 4 3.43 12.94 9.62
C GLU A 4 2.18 12.26 10.16
N PHE A 5 1.45 12.93 11.06
CA PHE A 5 0.20 12.38 11.59
C PHE A 5 -0.87 12.22 10.50
N LYS A 6 -0.84 13.08 9.48
CA LYS A 6 -1.79 13.01 8.37
C LYS A 6 -1.47 11.83 7.47
N TYR A 7 -0.23 11.70 6.99
CA TYR A 7 0.10 10.58 6.11
C TYR A 7 0.12 9.23 6.86
N PHE A 8 0.39 9.19 8.16
CA PHE A 8 0.24 7.94 8.93
C PHE A 8 -1.20 7.44 8.89
N GLY A 9 -2.18 8.34 9.03
CA GLY A 9 -3.60 8.01 8.93
C GLY A 9 -3.98 7.50 7.53
N ASP A 10 -3.51 8.17 6.49
CA ASP A 10 -3.81 7.80 5.10
C ASP A 10 -3.16 6.46 4.72
N VAL A 11 -1.89 6.25 5.08
CA VAL A 11 -1.20 4.96 4.89
C VAL A 11 -1.90 3.84 5.67
N TRP A 12 -2.36 4.10 6.89
CA TRP A 12 -3.12 3.13 7.67
C TRP A 12 -4.45 2.76 6.99
N ASN A 13 -5.17 3.75 6.46
CA ASN A 13 -6.42 3.50 5.72
C ASN A 13 -6.17 2.72 4.44
N PHE A 14 -5.12 3.06 3.69
CA PHE A 14 -4.66 2.32 2.53
C PHE A 14 -4.36 0.86 2.87
N PHE A 15 -3.59 0.61 3.93
CA PHE A 15 -3.26 -0.76 4.34
C PHE A 15 -4.50 -1.57 4.71
N LYS A 16 -5.42 -1.01 5.49
CA LYS A 16 -6.69 -1.68 5.84
C LYS A 16 -7.51 -2.03 4.61
N LYS A 17 -7.61 -1.10 3.64
CA LYS A 17 -8.39 -1.29 2.41
C LYS A 17 -7.90 -2.49 1.61
N TYR A 18 -6.59 -2.67 1.52
CA TYR A 18 -5.96 -3.71 0.71
C TYR A 18 -5.50 -4.94 1.51
N TYR A 19 -5.73 -4.98 2.83
CA TYR A 19 -5.23 -6.03 3.73
C TYR A 19 -5.54 -7.46 3.28
N PHE A 20 -6.74 -7.66 2.73
CA PHE A 20 -7.16 -8.92 2.12
C PHE A 20 -6.79 -8.92 0.64
N VAL A 21 -5.66 -9.54 0.33
CA VAL A 21 -5.07 -9.55 -1.02
C VAL A 21 -5.89 -10.41 -1.98
N SER A 22 -6.08 -9.92 -3.20
CA SER A 22 -6.56 -10.70 -4.35
C SER A 22 -5.43 -10.99 -5.34
N LEU A 23 -5.60 -12.03 -6.15
CA LEU A 23 -4.70 -12.37 -7.26
C LEU A 23 -5.06 -11.66 -8.57
N ASP A 24 -6.19 -10.94 -8.58
CA ASP A 24 -6.70 -10.27 -9.77
C ASP A 24 -5.80 -9.09 -10.17
N ALA A 25 -5.51 -8.94 -11.47
CA ALA A 25 -4.70 -7.84 -11.97
C ALA A 25 -5.30 -6.47 -11.61
N ALA A 26 -6.62 -6.33 -11.71
CA ALA A 26 -7.34 -5.09 -11.37
C ALA A 26 -7.15 -4.67 -9.89
N TYR A 27 -6.98 -5.63 -8.97
CA TYR A 27 -6.66 -5.33 -7.58
C TYR A 27 -5.27 -4.68 -7.49
N TRP A 28 -4.27 -5.25 -8.15
CA TRP A 28 -2.90 -4.76 -8.12
C TRP A 28 -2.73 -3.40 -8.81
N ASP A 29 -3.45 -3.19 -9.91
CA ASP A 29 -3.50 -1.88 -10.58
C ASP A 29 -4.05 -0.80 -9.64
N ALA A 30 -5.11 -1.12 -8.88
CA ALA A 30 -5.69 -0.20 -7.90
C ALA A 30 -4.73 0.08 -6.73
N VAL A 31 -4.06 -0.95 -6.20
CA VAL A 31 -3.04 -0.82 -5.14
C VAL A 31 -1.94 0.15 -5.56
N VAL A 32 -1.38 -0.04 -6.76
CA VAL A 32 -0.27 0.79 -7.27
C VAL A 32 -0.72 2.22 -7.55
N ALA A 33 -1.91 2.40 -8.13
CA ALA A 33 -2.45 3.73 -8.41
C ALA A 33 -2.65 4.55 -7.13
N GLU A 34 -3.29 3.98 -6.12
CA GLU A 34 -3.56 4.69 -4.86
C GLU A 34 -2.29 4.93 -4.03
N ALA A 35 -1.35 3.97 -4.02
CA ALA A 35 -0.04 4.18 -3.41
C ALA A 35 0.70 5.39 -4.00
N ARG A 36 0.70 5.51 -5.34
CA ARG A 36 1.32 6.66 -6.03
C ARG A 36 0.61 7.97 -5.71
N GLU A 37 -0.71 7.95 -5.62
CA GLU A 37 -1.50 9.14 -5.26
C GLU A 37 -1.17 9.61 -3.84
N ILE A 38 -1.07 8.70 -2.87
CA ILE A 38 -0.71 9.05 -1.48
C ILE A 38 0.67 9.69 -1.44
N VAL A 39 1.68 9.07 -2.05
CA VAL A 39 3.05 9.62 -2.06
C VAL A 39 3.08 11.01 -2.71
N ARG A 40 2.38 11.19 -3.84
CA ARG A 40 2.26 12.48 -4.54
C ARG A 40 1.53 13.54 -3.71
N GLN A 41 0.48 13.18 -2.98
CA GLN A 41 -0.26 14.08 -2.08
C GLN A 41 0.63 14.68 -1.00
N TYR A 42 1.68 13.95 -0.61
CA TYR A 42 2.64 14.34 0.41
C TYR A 42 3.99 14.75 -0.17
N GLU A 43 4.04 15.19 -1.44
CA GLU A 43 5.24 15.73 -2.10
C GLU A 43 6.47 14.81 -1.98
N ASP A 44 6.25 13.49 -2.11
CA ASP A 44 7.31 12.48 -2.07
C ASP A 44 8.16 12.51 -0.77
N GLN A 45 7.56 12.97 0.34
CA GLN A 45 8.22 12.99 1.65
C GLN A 45 8.88 11.64 1.98
N PRO A 46 10.19 11.61 2.32
CA PRO A 46 10.94 10.36 2.41
C PRO A 46 10.33 9.30 3.33
N LEU A 47 9.78 9.73 4.48
CA LEU A 47 9.14 8.81 5.43
C LEU A 47 7.79 8.29 4.91
N CYS A 48 6.99 9.13 4.24
CA CYS A 48 5.74 8.67 3.61
C CYS A 48 6.01 7.61 2.53
N THR A 49 7.00 7.87 1.66
CA THR A 49 7.44 6.94 0.62
C THR A 49 7.94 5.63 1.21
N ALA A 50 8.73 5.67 2.29
CA ALA A 50 9.22 4.47 2.97
C ALA A 50 8.07 3.62 3.56
N LEU A 51 7.06 4.26 4.15
CA LEU A 51 5.90 3.56 4.70
C LEU A 51 5.08 2.90 3.60
N ILE A 52 4.78 3.60 2.52
CA ILE A 52 4.04 3.04 1.38
C ILE A 52 4.80 1.84 0.81
N LYS A 53 6.12 1.94 0.63
CA LYS A 53 6.94 0.82 0.17
C LYS A 53 6.84 -0.39 1.12
N ALA A 54 6.96 -0.18 2.43
CA ALA A 54 6.84 -1.26 3.40
C ALA A 54 5.48 -1.97 3.35
N ILE A 55 4.39 -1.21 3.13
CA ILE A 55 3.06 -1.80 2.95
C ILE A 55 2.97 -2.58 1.63
N LEU A 56 3.49 -2.04 0.52
CA LEU A 56 3.50 -2.74 -0.77
C LEU A 56 4.27 -4.06 -0.68
N ASP A 57 5.43 -4.07 0.00
CA ASP A 57 6.23 -5.29 0.21
C ASP A 57 5.44 -6.35 1.01
N GLU A 58 4.68 -5.96 2.05
CA GLU A 58 3.82 -6.87 2.83
C GLU A 58 2.62 -7.39 2.03
N LEU A 59 2.00 -6.55 1.21
CA LEU A 59 0.91 -6.96 0.32
C LEU A 59 1.40 -7.97 -0.72
N ASP A 60 2.56 -7.73 -1.35
CA ASP A 60 3.14 -8.69 -2.32
C ASP A 60 3.45 -10.02 -1.63
N ARG A 61 4.07 -10.00 -0.44
CA ARG A 61 4.33 -11.23 0.35
C ARG A 61 3.05 -12.03 0.59
N LYS A 62 1.96 -11.38 0.99
CA LYS A 62 0.63 -12.02 1.15
C LYS A 62 0.10 -12.57 -0.18
N GLY A 63 0.28 -11.83 -1.27
CA GLY A 63 -0.11 -12.25 -2.62
C GLY A 63 0.63 -13.49 -3.09
N GLN A 64 1.94 -13.57 -2.88
CA GLN A 64 2.74 -14.76 -3.22
C GLN A 64 2.31 -15.98 -2.39
N ALA A 65 2.13 -15.83 -1.08
CA ALA A 65 1.64 -16.90 -0.22
C ALA A 65 0.26 -17.43 -0.66
N LEU A 66 -0.63 -16.53 -1.12
CA LEU A 66 -1.94 -16.91 -1.67
C LEU A 66 -1.83 -17.66 -3.00
N LYS A 67 -0.88 -17.29 -3.88
CA LYS A 67 -0.61 -18.00 -5.14
C LYS A 67 -0.11 -19.42 -4.86
N GLU A 68 0.83 -19.56 -3.93
CA GLU A 68 1.41 -20.84 -3.53
C GLU A 68 0.36 -21.78 -2.93
N ALA A 69 -0.52 -21.28 -2.06
CA ALA A 69 -1.58 -22.08 -1.44
C ALA A 69 -2.66 -22.57 -2.42
N LYS A 70 -2.77 -21.95 -3.61
CA LYS A 70 -3.73 -22.35 -4.66
C LYS A 70 -3.14 -23.29 -5.71
N ARG A 71 -1.85 -23.61 -5.60
CA ARG A 71 -1.10 -24.44 -6.56
C ARG A 71 -1.07 -25.89 -6.12
#